data_AF-A0A928GAE1-F1
#
_entry.id   AF-A0A928GAE1-F1
#
_cell.length_a   1.000
_cell.length_b   1.000
_cell.length_c   1.000
_cell.angle_alpha   90.00
_cell.angle_beta   90.00
_cell.angle_gamma   90.00
#
_symmetry.space_group_name_H-M   'P 1'
#
loop_
_entity.id
_entity.type
_entity.pdbx_description
1 polymer ?
#
loop_
_entity_poly.entity_id
_entity_poly.type
_entity_poly.pdbx_seq_one_letter_code
_entity_poly.pdbx_strand_id
1 'polypeptide(L)'
;MKKISLAPGRLLAILSALLLLIFWAVWFFCYPNFLIWLEGYSYFSTLPDFTSLYGSIPEGIPGYIGAFLHQFYKWPALGALIQAFFAVWPVVCAGVIVIRIFEEPKGLIWIAFLVLPIYIYRQFWDLLIYFGVIYSAVATVLMLLVLVAAAIWKPSLKMPEFLKNRWLNLVVMLASVICSVYFLTGLDPRNRRQEEITRLENLGQNGQWQEILSLVTPKDAKQDQLKSRYALLALAETGYLTEYAFRYGLSGLDSFLFYDTPDPLCLNFNALFYQCMDMHNAVIQQSYQQGVQSVPGIGFASLRRLADTYIELKDYELARKYLDILAHSTCHRAWVKERLPKLESIKREEPAYQYDEHKALIADFPHTISSMVDRNVENRKYTDLLLCAYLANEDGDKFLNILRYITPYQYPEGTPLPRLYEEAVILISMVNPEVLSEFHISEQTRARFSDYVSMMNTGRGTQALKKYADTYWAYSY
;
A
#
# COMPACT_ATOMS: atom_id res chain seq x y z
N MET A 1 -9.50 -56.89 -0.24
CA MET A 1 -9.85 -55.48 0.03
C MET A 1 -10.46 -54.86 -1.22
N LYS A 2 -11.78 -54.58 -1.25
CA LYS A 2 -12.42 -53.86 -2.36
C LYS A 2 -11.81 -52.46 -2.45
N LYS A 3 -11.00 -52.18 -3.47
CA LYS A 3 -10.56 -50.81 -3.79
C LYS A 3 -11.82 -49.98 -4.07
N ILE A 4 -12.21 -49.12 -3.14
CA ILE A 4 -13.28 -48.14 -3.33
C ILE A 4 -12.84 -47.21 -4.46
N SER A 5 -13.28 -47.51 -5.67
CA SER A 5 -12.90 -46.78 -6.88
C SER A 5 -13.82 -45.56 -6.99
N LEU A 6 -13.39 -44.39 -6.49
CA LEU A 6 -14.18 -43.16 -6.59
C LEU A 6 -14.54 -42.86 -8.04
N ALA A 7 -15.78 -42.41 -8.30
CA ALA A 7 -16.18 -41.93 -9.63
C ALA A 7 -15.31 -40.72 -10.03
N PRO A 8 -14.95 -40.54 -11.32
CA PRO A 8 -14.05 -39.47 -11.73
C PRO A 8 -14.57 -38.07 -11.36
N GLY A 9 -15.89 -37.84 -11.44
CA GLY A 9 -16.50 -36.59 -10.99
C GLY A 9 -16.38 -36.34 -9.48
N ARG A 10 -16.50 -37.38 -8.64
CA ARG A 10 -16.29 -37.24 -7.18
C ARG A 10 -14.83 -36.96 -6.86
N LEU A 11 -13.90 -37.58 -7.59
CA LEU A 11 -12.47 -37.32 -7.45
C LEU A 11 -12.14 -35.86 -7.82
N LEU A 12 -12.65 -35.36 -8.96
CA LEU A 12 -12.48 -33.97 -9.35
C LEU A 12 -13.03 -33.01 -8.29
N ALA A 13 -14.24 -33.25 -7.77
CA ALA A 13 -14.83 -32.40 -6.74
C ALA A 13 -13.97 -32.31 -5.46
N ILE A 14 -13.43 -33.44 -4.99
CA ILE A 14 -12.54 -33.47 -3.81
C ILE A 14 -11.25 -32.70 -4.10
N LEU A 15 -10.64 -32.92 -5.27
CA LEU A 15 -9.42 -32.22 -5.67
C LEU A 15 -9.65 -30.71 -5.78
N SER A 16 -10.77 -30.28 -6.38
CA SER A 16 -11.12 -28.87 -6.49
C SER A 16 -11.37 -28.22 -5.13
N ALA A 17 -12.01 -28.91 -4.19
CA ALA A 17 -12.19 -28.41 -2.83
C ALA A 17 -10.84 -28.24 -2.10
N LEU A 18 -9.91 -29.17 -2.28
CA LEU A 18 -8.56 -29.06 -1.74
C LEU A 18 -7.79 -27.89 -2.36
N LEU A 19 -7.86 -27.71 -3.68
CA LEU A 19 -7.22 -26.57 -4.36
C LEU A 19 -7.80 -25.25 -3.86
N LEU A 20 -9.13 -25.17 -3.69
CA LEU A 20 -9.79 -23.97 -3.20
C LEU A 20 -9.26 -23.60 -1.81
N LEU A 21 -9.14 -24.57 -0.91
CA LEU A 21 -8.58 -24.36 0.43
C LEU A 21 -7.11 -23.91 0.39
N ILE A 22 -6.29 -24.53 -0.47
CA ILE A 22 -4.86 -24.19 -0.61
C ILE A 22 -4.70 -22.75 -1.09
N PHE A 23 -5.35 -22.37 -2.20
CA PHE A 23 -5.21 -21.02 -2.74
C PHE A 23 -5.88 -19.97 -1.87
N TRP A 24 -6.99 -20.32 -1.22
CA TRP A 24 -7.60 -19.45 -0.22
C TRP A 24 -6.61 -19.15 0.92
N ALA A 25 -5.95 -20.19 1.46
CA ALA A 25 -4.96 -20.02 2.52
C ALA A 25 -3.76 -19.18 2.06
N VAL A 26 -3.25 -19.42 0.85
CA VAL A 26 -2.14 -18.63 0.28
C VAL A 26 -2.53 -17.15 0.19
N TRP A 27 -3.68 -16.82 -0.40
CA TRP A 27 -4.13 -15.44 -0.50
C TRP A 27 -4.42 -14.80 0.85
N PHE A 28 -5.10 -15.52 1.75
CA PHE A 28 -5.49 -15.00 3.05
C PHE A 28 -4.31 -14.73 3.99
N PHE A 29 -3.31 -15.62 4.03
CA PHE A 29 -2.17 -15.48 4.93
C PHE A 29 -0.99 -14.72 4.31
N CYS A 30 -0.81 -14.78 2.99
CA CYS A 30 0.32 -14.11 2.34
C CYS A 30 0.01 -12.73 1.78
N TYR A 31 -1.26 -12.42 1.45
CA TYR A 31 -1.63 -11.18 0.76
C TYR A 31 -2.88 -10.45 1.31
N PRO A 32 -3.15 -10.42 2.64
CA PRO A 32 -4.37 -9.80 3.16
C PRO A 32 -4.44 -8.29 2.93
N ASN A 33 -3.33 -7.55 3.06
CA ASN A 33 -3.34 -6.09 2.93
C ASN A 33 -3.41 -5.66 1.47
N PHE A 34 -2.80 -6.43 0.56
CA PHE A 34 -2.91 -6.21 -0.86
C PHE A 34 -4.36 -6.36 -1.35
N LEU A 35 -5.13 -7.31 -0.81
CA LEU A 35 -6.56 -7.44 -1.11
C LEU A 35 -7.34 -6.19 -0.67
N ILE A 36 -7.11 -5.68 0.54
CA ILE A 36 -7.75 -4.44 1.03
C ILE A 36 -7.38 -3.26 0.13
N TRP A 37 -6.13 -3.18 -0.30
CA TRP A 37 -5.69 -2.13 -1.21
C TRP A 37 -6.37 -2.19 -2.58
N LEU A 38 -6.52 -3.38 -3.17
CA LEU A 38 -7.27 -3.58 -4.42
C LEU A 38 -8.74 -3.12 -4.29
N GLU A 39 -9.36 -3.35 -3.14
CA GLU A 39 -10.69 -2.80 -2.84
C GLU A 39 -10.66 -1.28 -2.89
N GLY A 40 -9.74 -0.66 -2.16
CA GLY A 40 -9.62 0.80 -2.09
C GLY A 40 -9.38 1.46 -3.45
N TYR A 41 -8.65 0.79 -4.34
CA TYR A 41 -8.37 1.25 -5.70
C TYR A 41 -9.53 1.06 -6.68
N SER A 42 -10.54 0.27 -6.33
CA SER A 42 -11.71 0.00 -7.15
C SER A 42 -12.92 0.79 -6.71
N TYR A 43 -13.96 0.80 -7.54
CA TYR A 43 -15.26 1.39 -7.23
C TYR A 43 -16.37 0.64 -7.96
N PHE A 44 -17.53 0.52 -7.32
CA PHE A 44 -18.74 -0.01 -7.92
C PHE A 44 -19.98 0.66 -7.36
N SER A 45 -20.92 0.95 -8.25
CA SER A 45 -22.22 1.52 -7.97
C SER A 45 -23.34 0.72 -8.62
N THR A 46 -24.50 0.66 -7.98
CA THR A 46 -25.72 0.12 -8.57
C THR A 46 -26.47 1.13 -9.45
N LEU A 47 -25.94 2.35 -9.61
CA LEU A 47 -26.59 3.39 -10.41
C LEU A 47 -26.50 3.08 -11.93
N PRO A 48 -27.54 3.45 -12.72
CA PRO A 48 -27.56 3.14 -14.15
C PRO A 48 -26.45 3.80 -14.99
N ASP A 49 -25.99 4.98 -14.58
CA ASP A 49 -24.88 5.71 -15.19
C ASP A 49 -23.56 4.93 -15.11
N PHE A 50 -23.30 4.28 -13.97
CA PHE A 50 -22.14 3.40 -13.79
C PHE A 50 -22.19 2.19 -14.71
N THR A 51 -23.37 1.56 -14.86
CA THR A 51 -23.56 0.47 -15.84
C THR A 51 -23.35 0.98 -17.27
N SER A 52 -23.84 2.18 -17.60
CA SER A 52 -23.64 2.80 -18.92
C SER A 52 -22.17 3.10 -19.21
N LEU A 53 -21.39 3.52 -18.19
CA LEU A 53 -19.95 3.75 -18.31
C LEU A 53 -19.21 2.48 -18.71
N TYR A 54 -19.51 1.35 -18.06
CA TYR A 54 -18.92 0.07 -18.45
C TYR A 54 -19.40 -0.45 -19.81
N GLY A 55 -20.48 0.11 -20.36
CA GLY A 55 -20.89 -0.12 -21.74
C GLY A 55 -20.06 0.64 -22.78
N SER A 56 -19.33 1.69 -22.38
CA SER A 56 -18.56 2.56 -23.30
C SER A 56 -17.04 2.41 -23.20
N ILE A 57 -16.51 1.82 -22.12
CA ILE A 57 -15.07 1.59 -21.94
C ILE A 57 -14.63 0.18 -22.40
N PRO A 58 -13.34 -0.01 -22.76
CA PRO A 58 -12.83 -1.29 -23.28
C PRO A 58 -13.01 -2.49 -22.35
N GLU A 59 -12.99 -2.28 -21.03
CA GLU A 59 -13.12 -3.34 -20.03
C GLU A 59 -14.50 -3.98 -20.03
N GLY A 60 -15.52 -3.28 -20.52
CA GLY A 60 -16.84 -3.85 -20.80
C GLY A 60 -17.50 -4.54 -19.59
N ILE A 61 -18.27 -5.59 -19.90
CA ILE A 61 -18.92 -6.46 -18.90
C ILE A 61 -17.90 -7.13 -17.95
N PRO A 62 -16.75 -7.66 -18.40
CA PRO A 62 -15.76 -8.24 -17.48
C PRO A 62 -15.26 -7.24 -16.44
N GLY A 63 -15.01 -5.99 -16.84
CA GLY A 63 -14.64 -4.91 -15.92
C GLY A 63 -15.74 -4.60 -14.89
N TYR A 64 -17.00 -4.57 -15.32
CA TYR A 64 -18.14 -4.34 -14.43
C TYR A 64 -18.26 -5.45 -13.38
N ILE A 65 -18.08 -6.72 -13.78
CA ILE A 65 -18.06 -7.87 -12.87
C ILE A 65 -16.87 -7.76 -11.91
N GLY A 66 -15.68 -7.42 -12.40
CA GLY A 66 -14.48 -7.21 -11.57
C GLY A 66 -14.70 -6.13 -10.50
N ALA A 67 -15.25 -4.98 -10.89
CA ALA A 67 -15.61 -3.88 -10.00
C ALA A 67 -16.59 -4.31 -8.90
N PHE A 68 -17.62 -5.10 -9.25
CA PHE A 68 -18.56 -5.67 -8.28
C PHE A 68 -17.87 -6.62 -7.29
N LEU A 69 -16.98 -7.49 -7.77
CA LEU A 69 -16.30 -8.48 -6.93
C LEU A 69 -15.26 -7.84 -6.00
N HIS A 70 -14.60 -6.76 -6.42
CA HIS A 70 -13.64 -6.05 -5.58
C HIS A 70 -14.23 -5.45 -4.31
N GLN A 71 -15.52 -5.12 -4.28
CA GLN A 71 -16.16 -4.58 -3.08
C GLN A 71 -16.01 -5.52 -1.87
N PHE A 72 -15.94 -6.83 -2.13
CA PHE A 72 -15.80 -7.86 -1.09
C PHE A 72 -14.37 -8.02 -0.58
N TYR A 73 -13.37 -7.45 -1.28
CA TYR A 73 -11.96 -7.54 -0.88
C TYR A 73 -11.67 -6.71 0.39
N LYS A 74 -12.60 -5.81 0.75
CA LYS A 74 -12.68 -5.18 2.08
C LYS A 74 -12.55 -6.20 3.23
N TRP A 75 -13.05 -7.42 3.02
CA TRP A 75 -12.85 -8.54 3.93
C TRP A 75 -11.82 -9.52 3.32
N PRO A 76 -10.58 -9.58 3.85
CA PRO A 76 -9.51 -10.39 3.26
C PRO A 76 -9.89 -11.86 3.03
N ALA A 77 -10.67 -12.45 3.94
CA ALA A 77 -11.14 -13.84 3.79
C ALA A 77 -12.03 -14.05 2.56
N LEU A 78 -12.89 -13.08 2.22
CA LEU A 78 -13.75 -13.13 1.04
C LEU A 78 -12.97 -12.79 -0.23
N GLY A 79 -12.08 -11.79 -0.18
CA GLY A 79 -11.18 -11.49 -1.30
C GLY A 79 -10.30 -12.69 -1.68
N ALA A 80 -9.73 -13.37 -0.68
CA ALA A 80 -8.96 -14.60 -0.88
C ALA A 80 -9.81 -15.73 -1.48
N LEU A 81 -11.09 -15.83 -1.11
CA LEU A 81 -12.00 -16.83 -1.66
C LEU A 81 -12.32 -16.56 -3.12
N ILE A 82 -12.53 -15.30 -3.49
CA ILE A 82 -12.75 -14.87 -4.87
C ILE A 82 -11.50 -15.18 -5.72
N GLN A 83 -10.30 -14.83 -5.24
CA GLN A 83 -9.06 -15.17 -5.94
C GLN A 83 -8.87 -16.69 -6.09
N ALA A 84 -9.12 -17.45 -5.03
CA ALA A 84 -9.04 -18.91 -5.08
C ALA A 84 -10.06 -19.50 -6.07
N PHE A 85 -11.27 -18.94 -6.14
CA PHE A 85 -12.29 -19.34 -7.10
C PHE A 85 -11.80 -19.18 -8.54
N PHE A 86 -11.22 -18.03 -8.90
CA PHE A 86 -10.72 -17.80 -10.25
C PHE A 86 -9.54 -18.71 -10.63
N ALA A 87 -8.77 -19.17 -9.65
CA ALA A 87 -7.73 -20.17 -9.88
C ALA A 87 -8.31 -21.58 -10.12
N VAL A 88 -9.35 -21.97 -9.37
CA VAL A 88 -9.88 -23.34 -9.35
C VAL A 88 -10.93 -23.58 -10.43
N TRP A 89 -11.75 -22.58 -10.76
CA TRP A 89 -12.85 -22.74 -11.71
C TRP A 89 -12.39 -23.21 -13.11
N PRO A 90 -11.34 -22.66 -13.72
CA PRO A 90 -10.82 -23.16 -15.00
C PRO A 90 -10.36 -24.63 -14.92
N VAL A 91 -9.79 -25.06 -13.79
CA VAL A 91 -9.39 -26.46 -13.55
C VAL A 91 -10.63 -27.36 -13.47
N VAL A 92 -11.71 -26.90 -12.85
CA VAL A 92 -12.99 -27.63 -12.84
C VAL A 92 -13.53 -27.79 -14.25
N CYS A 93 -13.58 -26.70 -15.03
CA CYS A 93 -14.04 -26.73 -16.42
C CYS A 93 -13.21 -27.71 -17.27
N ALA A 94 -11.88 -27.62 -17.19
CA ALA A 94 -10.97 -28.52 -17.90
C ALA A 94 -11.12 -29.98 -17.43
N GLY A 95 -11.35 -30.20 -16.12
CA GLY A 95 -11.60 -31.53 -15.56
C GLY A 95 -12.89 -32.14 -16.10
N VAL A 96 -13.97 -31.37 -16.22
CA VAL A 96 -15.23 -31.82 -16.82
C VAL A 96 -15.03 -32.19 -18.29
N ILE A 97 -14.28 -31.39 -19.04
CA ILE A 97 -13.91 -31.68 -20.44
C ILE A 97 -13.15 -33.01 -20.53
N VAL A 98 -12.14 -33.23 -19.69
CA VAL A 98 -11.38 -34.48 -19.65
C VAL A 98 -12.28 -35.68 -19.32
N ILE A 99 -13.17 -35.54 -18.33
CA ILE A 99 -14.11 -36.60 -17.96
C ILE A 99 -15.04 -36.97 -19.11
N ARG A 100 -15.38 -36.01 -19.97
CA ARG A 100 -16.35 -36.20 -21.04
C ARG A 100 -15.76 -36.73 -22.34
N ILE A 101 -14.51 -36.39 -22.67
CA ILE A 101 -13.88 -36.72 -23.95
C ILE A 101 -13.16 -38.09 -23.93
N PHE A 102 -12.56 -38.46 -22.80
CA PHE A 102 -11.68 -39.63 -22.71
C PHE A 102 -12.39 -40.86 -22.15
N GLU A 103 -12.08 -42.05 -22.70
CA GLU A 103 -12.65 -43.33 -22.24
C GLU A 103 -12.24 -43.67 -20.79
N GLU A 104 -11.01 -43.32 -20.39
CA GLU A 104 -10.44 -43.62 -19.07
C GLU A 104 -10.00 -42.34 -18.33
N PRO A 105 -10.95 -41.50 -17.91
CA PRO A 105 -10.64 -40.14 -17.47
C PRO A 105 -9.87 -40.08 -16.14
N LYS A 106 -9.99 -41.11 -15.28
CA LYS A 106 -9.30 -41.15 -13.98
C LYS A 106 -7.79 -41.05 -14.11
N GLY A 107 -7.20 -41.61 -15.18
CA GLY A 107 -5.76 -41.54 -15.42
C GLY A 107 -5.28 -40.21 -15.98
N LEU A 108 -6.20 -39.33 -16.40
CA LEU A 108 -5.90 -38.14 -17.22
C LEU A 108 -6.31 -36.81 -16.56
N ILE A 109 -6.80 -36.83 -15.32
CA ILE A 109 -7.22 -35.61 -14.60
C ILE A 109 -6.09 -34.58 -14.50
N TRP A 110 -4.83 -35.01 -14.48
CA TRP A 110 -3.66 -34.13 -14.51
C TRP A 110 -3.64 -33.13 -15.67
N ILE A 111 -4.29 -33.43 -16.80
CA ILE A 111 -4.38 -32.50 -17.93
C ILE A 111 -5.09 -31.20 -17.50
N ALA A 112 -6.13 -31.31 -16.66
CA ALA A 112 -6.86 -30.15 -16.16
C ALA A 112 -6.01 -29.25 -15.25
N PHE A 113 -5.00 -29.81 -14.58
CA PHE A 113 -4.12 -29.09 -13.68
C PHE A 113 -3.06 -28.26 -14.41
N LEU A 114 -2.78 -28.55 -15.69
CA LEU A 114 -1.82 -27.76 -16.49
C LEU A 114 -2.28 -26.32 -16.71
N VAL A 115 -3.60 -26.09 -16.65
CA VAL A 115 -4.24 -24.76 -16.77
C VAL A 115 -3.88 -23.85 -15.59
N LEU A 116 -3.65 -24.44 -14.41
CA LEU A 116 -3.44 -23.73 -13.16
C LEU A 116 -2.21 -22.80 -13.16
N PRO A 117 -0.96 -23.28 -13.41
CA PRO A 117 0.21 -22.41 -13.40
C PRO A 117 0.16 -21.34 -14.50
N ILE A 118 -0.50 -21.62 -15.63
CA ILE A 118 -0.67 -20.67 -16.74
C ILE A 118 -1.49 -19.46 -16.29
N TYR A 119 -2.60 -19.71 -15.59
CA TYR A 119 -3.45 -18.65 -15.05
C TYR A 119 -2.74 -17.90 -13.91
N ILE A 120 -2.21 -18.66 -12.95
CA ILE A 120 -1.62 -18.14 -11.71
C ILE A 120 -0.46 -17.17 -11.97
N TYR A 121 0.34 -17.43 -13.02
CA TYR A 121 1.43 -16.56 -13.42
C TYR A 121 1.01 -15.09 -13.63
N ARG A 122 -0.25 -14.85 -14.04
CA ARG A 122 -0.79 -13.49 -14.26
C ARG A 122 -1.73 -13.01 -13.15
N GLN A 123 -2.21 -13.91 -12.29
CA GLN A 123 -3.28 -13.61 -11.35
C GLN A 123 -2.94 -12.45 -10.40
N PHE A 124 -1.71 -12.40 -9.88
CA PHE A 124 -1.34 -11.40 -8.88
C PHE A 124 -1.47 -9.96 -9.39
N TRP A 125 -1.07 -9.73 -10.65
CA TRP A 125 -1.07 -8.41 -11.28
C TRP A 125 -2.35 -8.12 -12.09
N ASP A 126 -3.36 -8.97 -11.99
CA ASP A 126 -4.70 -8.71 -12.53
C ASP A 126 -5.48 -7.78 -11.59
N LEU A 127 -5.04 -6.52 -11.52
CA LEU A 127 -5.52 -5.51 -10.57
C LEU A 127 -7.01 -5.18 -10.69
N LEU A 128 -7.69 -5.63 -11.76
CA LEU A 128 -9.12 -5.43 -12.03
C LEU A 128 -9.92 -6.74 -12.04
N ILE A 129 -9.26 -7.87 -11.80
CA ILE A 129 -9.79 -9.24 -11.99
C ILE A 129 -10.32 -9.46 -13.43
N TYR A 130 -9.92 -8.61 -14.37
CA TYR A 130 -10.41 -8.60 -15.74
C TYR A 130 -9.99 -9.89 -16.46
N PHE A 131 -8.73 -10.28 -16.28
CA PHE A 131 -8.21 -11.53 -16.86
C PHE A 131 -8.86 -12.75 -16.19
N GLY A 132 -9.08 -12.74 -14.87
CA GLY A 132 -9.78 -13.79 -14.13
C GLY A 132 -11.19 -14.06 -14.64
N VAL A 133 -11.97 -12.99 -14.85
CA VAL A 133 -13.35 -13.08 -15.38
C VAL A 133 -13.34 -13.65 -16.79
N ILE A 134 -12.51 -13.11 -17.69
CA ILE A 134 -12.45 -13.59 -19.09
C ILE A 134 -11.99 -15.04 -19.16
N TYR A 135 -10.92 -15.38 -18.44
CA TYR A 135 -10.35 -16.72 -18.46
C TYR A 135 -11.35 -17.76 -17.97
N SER A 136 -12.09 -17.44 -16.90
CA SER A 136 -13.17 -18.28 -16.38
C SER A 136 -14.36 -18.38 -17.33
N ALA A 137 -14.75 -17.27 -17.98
CA ALA A 137 -15.81 -17.27 -18.97
C ALA A 137 -15.46 -18.15 -20.19
N VAL A 138 -14.25 -18.00 -20.74
CA VAL A 138 -13.75 -18.81 -21.86
C VAL A 138 -13.70 -20.29 -21.47
N ALA A 139 -13.17 -20.62 -20.29
CA ALA A 139 -13.14 -22.00 -19.81
C ALA A 139 -14.56 -22.60 -19.68
N THR A 140 -15.52 -21.80 -19.21
CA THR A 140 -16.93 -22.20 -19.11
C THR A 140 -17.54 -22.44 -20.48
N VAL A 141 -17.34 -21.52 -21.44
CA VAL A 141 -17.86 -21.67 -22.82
C VAL A 141 -17.28 -22.91 -23.49
N LEU A 142 -15.96 -23.14 -23.39
CA LEU A 142 -15.32 -24.34 -23.93
C LEU A 142 -15.90 -25.62 -23.32
N MET A 143 -16.12 -25.62 -22.00
CA MET A 143 -16.73 -26.75 -21.31
C MET A 143 -18.16 -27.01 -21.79
N LEU A 144 -18.98 -25.97 -21.94
CA LEU A 144 -20.35 -26.09 -22.45
C LEU A 144 -20.39 -26.59 -23.90
N LEU A 145 -19.52 -26.07 -24.77
CA LEU A 145 -19.41 -26.53 -26.16
C LEU A 145 -19.05 -28.02 -26.23
N VAL A 146 -18.11 -28.48 -25.40
CA VAL A 146 -17.76 -29.90 -25.31
C VAL A 146 -18.92 -30.73 -24.76
N LEU A 147 -19.66 -30.24 -23.76
CA LEU A 147 -20.83 -30.96 -23.24
C LEU A 147 -21.94 -31.12 -24.29
N VAL A 148 -22.22 -30.06 -25.06
CA VAL A 148 -23.19 -30.09 -26.16
C VAL A 148 -22.71 -31.02 -27.26
N ALA A 149 -21.46 -30.89 -27.72
CA ALA A 149 -20.89 -31.78 -28.72
C ALA A 149 -20.94 -33.25 -28.25
N ALA A 150 -20.60 -33.52 -26.99
CA ALA A 150 -20.63 -34.86 -26.41
C ALA A 150 -22.05 -35.42 -26.17
N ALA A 151 -23.08 -34.58 -26.21
CA ALA A 151 -24.47 -35.01 -26.18
C ALA A 151 -24.93 -35.48 -27.55
N ILE A 152 -24.43 -34.87 -28.62
CA ILE A 152 -24.76 -35.21 -30.00
C ILE A 152 -23.88 -36.38 -30.48
N TRP A 153 -22.57 -36.30 -30.26
CA TRP A 153 -21.55 -37.25 -30.73
C TRP A 153 -20.79 -37.77 -29.52
N LYS A 154 -20.87 -39.07 -29.19
CA LYS A 154 -20.12 -39.63 -28.06
C LYS A 154 -18.62 -39.64 -28.39
N PRO A 155 -17.79 -38.73 -27.84
CA PRO A 155 -16.37 -38.73 -28.11
C PRO A 155 -15.72 -39.87 -27.32
N SER A 156 -14.81 -40.60 -27.96
CA SER A 156 -14.06 -41.66 -27.30
C SER A 156 -12.57 -41.56 -27.67
N LEU A 157 -11.90 -40.55 -27.12
CA LEU A 157 -10.49 -40.34 -27.41
C LEU A 157 -9.64 -41.31 -26.58
N LYS A 158 -8.77 -42.08 -27.26
CA LYS A 158 -7.82 -43.00 -26.62
C LYS A 158 -6.47 -42.32 -26.48
N MET A 159 -5.90 -42.40 -25.29
CA MET A 159 -4.54 -41.92 -25.00
C MET A 159 -3.59 -43.11 -24.81
N PRO A 160 -2.29 -42.94 -25.14
CA PRO A 160 -1.25 -43.91 -24.81
C PRO A 160 -1.27 -44.31 -23.32
N GLU A 161 -0.96 -45.58 -23.05
CA GLU A 161 -1.08 -46.17 -21.72
C GLU A 161 -0.13 -45.54 -20.70
N PHE A 162 1.06 -45.09 -21.13
CA PHE A 162 2.01 -44.41 -20.27
C PHE A 162 1.49 -43.08 -19.70
N LEU A 163 0.63 -42.36 -20.43
CA LEU A 163 0.02 -41.08 -19.98
C LEU A 163 -1.08 -41.28 -18.93
N LYS A 164 -1.57 -42.52 -18.79
CA LYS A 164 -2.59 -42.90 -17.81
C LYS A 164 -1.98 -43.40 -16.50
N ASN A 165 -0.64 -43.42 -16.40
CA ASN A 165 0.06 -43.87 -15.22
C ASN A 165 -0.34 -43.04 -13.99
N ARG A 166 -0.69 -43.73 -12.90
CA ARG A 166 -1.12 -43.10 -11.63
C ARG A 166 -0.04 -42.21 -11.03
N TRP A 167 1.23 -42.61 -11.17
CA TRP A 167 2.36 -41.82 -10.69
C TRP A 167 2.53 -40.55 -11.50
N LEU A 168 2.42 -40.62 -12.82
CA LEU A 168 2.45 -39.44 -13.68
C LEU A 168 1.35 -38.46 -13.29
N ASN A 169 0.11 -38.97 -13.12
CA ASN A 169 -1.03 -38.14 -12.75
C ASN A 169 -0.78 -37.40 -11.42
N LEU A 170 -0.33 -38.13 -10.38
CA LEU A 170 -0.03 -37.54 -9.08
C LEU A 170 1.12 -36.54 -9.13
N VAL A 171 2.22 -36.88 -9.82
CA VAL A 171 3.41 -36.03 -9.94
C VAL A 171 3.08 -34.75 -10.69
N VAL A 172 2.38 -34.82 -11.82
CA VAL A 172 2.04 -33.62 -12.61
C VAL A 172 1.08 -32.72 -11.85
N MET A 173 0.03 -33.28 -11.22
CA MET A 173 -0.87 -32.47 -10.40
C MET A 173 -0.15 -31.77 -9.26
N LEU A 174 0.70 -32.51 -8.51
CA LEU A 174 1.46 -31.95 -7.40
C LEU A 174 2.45 -30.88 -7.88
N ALA A 175 3.16 -31.14 -8.99
CA ALA A 175 4.08 -30.19 -9.60
C ALA A 175 3.35 -28.93 -10.07
N SER A 176 2.17 -29.04 -10.68
CA SER A 176 1.35 -27.89 -11.08
C SER A 176 0.93 -27.05 -9.88
N VAL A 177 0.53 -27.67 -8.77
CA VAL A 177 0.15 -26.96 -7.54
C VAL A 177 1.36 -26.27 -6.92
N ILE A 178 2.47 -26.99 -6.74
CA ILE A 178 3.71 -26.42 -6.17
C ILE A 178 4.23 -25.28 -7.03
N CYS A 179 4.26 -25.44 -8.35
CA CYS A 179 4.66 -24.42 -9.30
C CYS A 179 3.78 -23.17 -9.20
N SER A 180 2.46 -23.35 -9.07
CA SER A 180 1.50 -22.25 -8.91
C SER A 180 1.68 -21.52 -7.58
N VAL A 181 1.85 -22.24 -6.47
CA VAL A 181 2.14 -21.63 -5.17
C VAL A 181 3.48 -20.88 -5.22
N TYR A 182 4.49 -21.43 -5.89
CA TYR A 182 5.77 -20.76 -6.10
C TYR A 182 5.62 -19.50 -6.97
N PHE A 183 4.79 -19.52 -8.01
CA PHE A 183 4.52 -18.33 -8.84
C PHE A 183 3.90 -17.18 -8.05
N LEU A 184 2.97 -17.47 -7.14
CA LEU A 184 2.42 -16.44 -6.26
C LEU A 184 3.46 -15.98 -5.23
N THR A 185 4.09 -16.92 -4.53
CA THR A 185 4.82 -16.63 -3.28
C THR A 185 6.32 -16.45 -3.42
N GLY A 186 6.97 -17.00 -4.43
CA GLY A 186 8.42 -17.11 -4.51
C GLY A 186 9.07 -16.66 -5.82
N LEU A 187 8.34 -16.71 -6.93
CA LEU A 187 8.88 -16.40 -8.26
C LEU A 187 9.15 -14.90 -8.42
N ASP A 188 8.17 -14.06 -8.11
CA ASP A 188 8.26 -12.61 -8.27
C ASP A 188 8.38 -11.93 -6.88
N PRO A 189 9.57 -11.44 -6.50
CA PRO A 189 9.76 -10.72 -5.24
C PRO A 189 8.86 -9.49 -5.11
N ARG A 190 8.38 -8.93 -6.23
CA ARG A 190 7.49 -7.77 -6.23
C ARG A 190 6.15 -8.07 -5.56
N ASN A 191 5.67 -9.30 -5.59
CA ASN A 191 4.40 -9.67 -4.96
C ASN A 191 4.48 -9.50 -3.43
N ARG A 192 5.56 -9.97 -2.82
CA ARG A 192 5.79 -9.80 -1.37
C ARG A 192 6.03 -8.35 -1.01
N ARG A 193 6.82 -7.64 -1.83
CA ARG A 193 7.04 -6.19 -1.65
C ARG A 193 5.72 -5.41 -1.67
N GLN A 194 4.80 -5.76 -2.56
CA GLN A 194 3.49 -5.12 -2.65
C GLN A 194 2.65 -5.34 -1.38
N GLU A 195 2.63 -6.56 -0.84
CA GLU A 195 1.98 -6.84 0.46
C GLU A 195 2.62 -6.04 1.60
N GLU A 196 3.95 -5.98 1.65
CA GLU A 196 4.66 -5.23 2.69
C GLU A 196 4.29 -3.74 2.65
N ILE A 197 4.28 -3.12 1.46
CA ILE A 197 3.94 -1.70 1.32
C ILE A 197 2.46 -1.45 1.67
N THR A 198 1.54 -2.28 1.16
CA THR A 198 0.11 -2.13 1.46
C THR A 198 -0.21 -2.42 2.92
N ARG A 199 0.60 -3.24 3.61
CA ARG A 199 0.55 -3.38 5.07
C ARG A 199 0.96 -2.08 5.77
N LEU A 200 2.06 -1.44 5.35
CA LEU A 200 2.46 -0.15 5.93
C LEU A 200 1.40 0.92 5.73
N GLU A 201 0.77 0.94 4.55
CA GLU A 201 -0.38 1.80 4.26
C GLU A 201 -1.53 1.57 5.24
N ASN A 202 -1.96 0.32 5.42
CA ASN A 202 -3.06 -0.03 6.31
C ASN A 202 -2.74 0.34 7.77
N LEU A 203 -1.52 0.06 8.24
CA LEU A 203 -1.06 0.47 9.57
C LEU A 203 -1.06 2.00 9.73
N GLY A 204 -0.61 2.72 8.71
CA GLY A 204 -0.57 4.19 8.70
C GLY A 204 -1.96 4.80 8.75
N GLN A 205 -2.91 4.29 7.97
CA GLN A 205 -4.31 4.76 8.02
C GLN A 205 -4.98 4.50 9.38
N ASN A 206 -4.56 3.46 10.10
CA ASN A 206 -5.06 3.15 11.43
C ASN A 206 -4.25 3.82 12.56
N GLY A 207 -3.27 4.68 12.24
CA GLY A 207 -2.43 5.37 13.23
C GLY A 207 -1.50 4.44 14.02
N GLN A 208 -1.18 3.25 13.51
CA GLN A 208 -0.36 2.24 14.18
C GLN A 208 1.15 2.48 13.95
N TRP A 209 1.61 3.68 14.30
CA TRP A 209 2.98 4.17 14.01
C TRP A 209 4.09 3.33 14.62
N GLN A 210 3.89 2.85 15.85
CA GLN A 210 4.86 1.98 16.53
C GLN A 210 5.05 0.63 15.82
N GLU A 211 3.98 0.08 15.22
CA GLU A 211 4.08 -1.16 14.46
C GLU A 211 4.89 -0.94 13.18
N ILE A 212 4.69 0.19 12.48
CA ILE A 212 5.51 0.58 11.31
C ILE A 212 7.01 0.61 11.68
N LEU A 213 7.36 1.27 12.79
CA LEU A 213 8.75 1.36 13.25
C LEU A 213 9.33 0.01 13.67
N SER A 214 8.51 -0.93 14.13
CA SER A 214 8.92 -2.30 14.46
C SER A 214 9.15 -3.17 13.22
N LEU A 215 8.42 -2.90 12.13
CA LEU A 215 8.49 -3.67 10.89
C LEU A 215 9.57 -3.17 9.94
N VAL A 216 9.77 -1.86 9.87
CA VAL A 216 10.77 -1.26 8.99
C VAL A 216 12.07 -1.09 9.76
N THR A 217 13.10 -1.84 9.37
CA THR A 217 14.44 -1.60 9.93
C THR A 217 15.12 -0.42 9.23
N PRO A 218 16.11 0.24 9.88
CA PRO A 218 16.95 1.25 9.21
C PRO A 218 17.58 0.77 7.90
N LYS A 219 17.90 -0.53 7.80
CA LYS A 219 18.45 -1.13 6.59
C LYS A 219 17.41 -1.19 5.48
N ASP A 220 16.19 -1.61 5.80
CA ASP A 220 15.09 -1.71 4.81
C ASP A 220 14.68 -0.33 4.30
N ALA A 221 14.61 0.65 5.20
CA ALA A 221 14.30 2.03 4.86
C ALA A 221 15.29 2.61 3.83
N LYS A 222 16.60 2.37 4.01
CA LYS A 222 17.63 2.82 3.05
C LYS A 222 17.55 2.13 1.68
N GLN A 223 16.88 0.98 1.57
CA GLN A 223 16.76 0.23 0.32
C GLN A 223 15.45 0.50 -0.41
N ASP A 224 14.41 0.92 0.30
CA ASP A 224 13.07 1.14 -0.25
C ASP A 224 12.50 2.50 0.17
N GLN A 225 12.35 3.36 -0.82
CA GLN A 225 11.84 4.72 -0.70
C GLN A 225 10.45 4.82 -0.06
N LEU A 226 9.55 3.86 -0.29
CA LEU A 226 8.22 3.85 0.35
C LEU A 226 8.35 3.49 1.83
N LYS A 227 9.17 2.48 2.15
CA LYS A 227 9.41 2.07 3.54
C LYS A 227 10.07 3.19 4.35
N SER A 228 11.06 3.87 3.77
CA SER A 228 11.69 5.06 4.38
C SER A 228 10.63 6.12 4.72
N ARG A 229 9.81 6.52 3.75
CA ARG A 229 8.77 7.54 3.94
C ARG A 229 7.74 7.19 5.01
N TYR A 230 7.25 5.94 5.04
CA TYR A 230 6.37 5.48 6.12
C TYR A 230 7.06 5.50 7.49
N ALA A 231 8.34 5.12 7.57
CA ALA A 231 9.09 5.19 8.82
C ALA A 231 9.36 6.64 9.26
N LEU A 232 9.70 7.54 8.34
CA LEU A 232 9.90 8.97 8.62
C LEU A 232 8.61 9.62 9.11
N LEU A 233 7.46 9.32 8.48
CA LEU A 233 6.16 9.79 8.95
C LEU A 233 5.84 9.21 10.34
N ALA A 234 6.09 7.91 10.57
CA ALA A 234 5.89 7.31 11.89
C ALA A 234 6.80 7.92 12.97
N LEU A 235 8.05 8.27 12.65
CA LEU A 235 8.95 8.98 13.55
C LEU A 235 8.44 10.40 13.86
N ALA A 236 7.87 11.10 12.87
CA ALA A 236 7.27 12.41 13.07
C ALA A 236 6.03 12.34 13.98
N GLU A 237 5.15 11.37 13.77
CA GLU A 237 3.95 11.17 14.61
C GLU A 237 4.27 10.71 16.03
N THR A 238 5.42 10.09 16.25
CA THR A 238 5.85 9.60 17.56
C THR A 238 6.84 10.52 18.28
N GLY A 239 7.24 11.63 17.66
CA GLY A 239 8.18 12.61 18.23
C GLY A 239 9.65 12.18 18.21
N TYR A 240 10.00 11.12 17.48
CA TYR A 240 11.36 10.57 17.41
C TYR A 240 12.12 10.96 16.12
N LEU A 241 11.55 11.86 15.31
CA LEU A 241 12.15 12.27 14.04
C LEU A 241 13.58 12.82 14.22
N THR A 242 13.77 13.73 15.17
CA THR A 242 15.07 14.34 15.47
C THR A 242 16.08 13.37 16.10
N GLU A 243 15.67 12.16 16.50
CA GLU A 243 16.60 11.16 17.02
C GLU A 243 17.07 10.16 15.95
N TYR A 244 16.18 9.80 15.02
CA TYR A 244 16.39 8.63 14.15
C TYR A 244 16.24 8.88 12.65
N ALA A 245 15.80 10.06 12.18
CA ALA A 245 15.47 10.28 10.77
C ALA A 245 16.60 9.87 9.79
N PHE A 246 17.85 10.29 10.05
CA PHE A 246 19.00 9.93 9.22
C PHE A 246 19.31 8.42 9.20
N ARG A 247 19.01 7.71 10.29
CA ARG A 247 19.15 6.24 10.32
C ARG A 247 18.14 5.59 9.38
N TYR A 248 16.96 6.18 9.24
CA TYR A 248 15.87 5.71 8.40
C TYR A 248 15.89 6.26 6.96
N GLY A 249 17.00 6.85 6.52
CA GLY A 249 17.19 7.22 5.12
C GLY A 249 16.60 8.58 4.74
N LEU A 250 16.51 9.51 5.69
CA LEU A 250 16.40 10.94 5.38
C LEU A 250 17.65 11.40 4.61
N SER A 251 17.48 11.90 3.39
CA SER A 251 18.60 12.30 2.51
C SER A 251 18.38 13.58 1.70
N GLY A 252 17.26 14.28 1.88
CA GLY A 252 16.95 15.51 1.12
C GLY A 252 15.50 15.95 1.28
N LEU A 253 15.11 17.02 0.57
CA LEU A 253 13.77 17.62 0.67
C LEU A 253 12.66 16.64 0.28
N ASP A 254 12.93 15.81 -0.73
CA ASP A 254 11.97 14.84 -1.27
C ASP A 254 11.85 13.58 -0.41
N SER A 255 12.51 13.52 0.75
CA SER A 255 12.44 12.36 1.65
C SER A 255 11.09 12.21 2.34
N PHE A 256 10.28 13.27 2.40
CA PHE A 256 9.00 13.27 3.13
C PHE A 256 7.78 13.14 2.23
N LEU A 257 7.90 13.42 0.93
CA LEU A 257 6.80 13.37 -0.04
C LEU A 257 7.27 12.78 -1.37
N PHE A 258 6.31 12.40 -2.22
CA PHE A 258 6.56 12.03 -3.61
C PHE A 258 6.13 13.15 -4.55
N TYR A 259 7.03 13.59 -5.43
CA TYR A 259 6.75 14.64 -6.44
C TYR A 259 6.63 14.07 -7.86
N ASP A 260 7.56 13.18 -8.24
CA ASP A 260 7.73 12.76 -9.64
C ASP A 260 7.03 11.45 -10.01
N THR A 261 6.32 10.83 -9.08
CA THR A 261 5.66 9.53 -9.28
C THR A 261 4.19 9.61 -8.92
N PRO A 262 3.30 9.84 -9.91
CA PRO A 262 1.87 9.68 -9.69
C PRO A 262 1.56 8.17 -9.72
N ASP A 263 2.08 7.42 -8.76
CA ASP A 263 1.65 6.05 -8.51
C ASP A 263 0.55 6.06 -7.43
N PRO A 264 -0.47 5.18 -7.47
CA PRO A 264 -1.55 5.20 -6.50
C PRO A 264 -1.08 5.05 -5.05
N LEU A 265 -0.01 4.28 -4.79
CA LEU A 265 0.57 4.14 -3.45
C LEU A 265 1.26 5.44 -3.02
N CYS A 266 1.99 6.10 -3.93
CA CYS A 266 2.66 7.37 -3.65
C CYS A 266 1.66 8.50 -3.34
N LEU A 267 0.60 8.63 -4.14
CA LEU A 267 -0.45 9.62 -3.92
C LEU A 267 -1.20 9.35 -2.61
N ASN A 268 -1.45 8.08 -2.32
CA ASN A 268 -2.11 7.70 -1.08
C ASN A 268 -1.24 7.96 0.16
N PHE A 269 0.08 7.72 0.07
CA PHE A 269 1.03 8.12 1.09
C PHE A 269 1.05 9.64 1.28
N ASN A 270 1.14 10.43 0.22
CA ASN A 270 1.11 11.90 0.31
C ASN A 270 -0.18 12.39 0.97
N ALA A 271 -1.34 11.82 0.61
CA ALA A 271 -2.61 12.15 1.25
C ALA A 271 -2.60 11.83 2.75
N LEU A 272 -2.05 10.68 3.16
CA LEU A 272 -1.88 10.32 4.56
C LEU A 272 -0.93 11.29 5.28
N PHE A 273 0.21 11.63 4.67
CA PHE A 273 1.16 12.60 5.21
C PHE A 273 0.45 13.93 5.50
N TYR A 274 -0.24 14.50 4.51
CA TYR A 274 -0.95 15.77 4.69
C TYR A 274 -2.10 15.67 5.69
N GLN A 275 -2.74 14.51 5.82
CA GLN A 275 -3.76 14.27 6.83
C GLN A 275 -3.15 14.34 8.25
N CYS A 276 -1.96 13.79 8.45
CA CYS A 276 -1.22 13.88 9.73
C CYS A 276 -0.73 15.31 10.06
N MET A 277 -0.73 16.18 9.06
CA MET A 277 -0.37 17.60 9.14
C MET A 277 -1.59 18.52 9.22
N ASP A 278 -2.81 17.99 9.29
CA ASP A 278 -4.07 18.75 9.27
C ASP A 278 -4.20 19.69 8.04
N MET A 279 -3.67 19.25 6.89
CA MET A 279 -3.66 20.03 5.65
C MET A 279 -4.76 19.57 4.68
N HIS A 280 -6.03 19.79 5.03
CA HIS A 280 -7.19 19.22 4.32
C HIS A 280 -7.22 19.52 2.81
N ASN A 281 -6.82 20.71 2.36
CA ASN A 281 -6.76 21.04 0.92
C ASN A 281 -5.80 20.13 0.15
N ALA A 282 -4.66 19.79 0.75
CA ALA A 282 -3.68 18.88 0.15
C ALA A 282 -4.17 17.43 0.20
N VAL A 283 -4.85 17.05 1.28
CA VAL A 283 -5.54 15.75 1.36
C VAL A 283 -6.56 15.61 0.23
N ILE A 284 -7.40 16.63 0.00
CA ILE A 284 -8.39 16.64 -1.09
C ILE A 284 -7.72 16.48 -2.45
N GLN A 285 -6.68 17.28 -2.73
CA GLN A 285 -5.96 17.22 -4.01
C GLN A 285 -5.37 15.83 -4.27
N GLN A 286 -4.63 15.29 -3.30
CA GLN A 286 -3.96 13.98 -3.44
C GLN A 286 -5.00 12.85 -3.55
N SER A 287 -6.09 12.92 -2.79
CA SER A 287 -7.18 11.94 -2.86
C SER A 287 -7.90 11.96 -4.21
N TYR A 288 -8.14 13.15 -4.76
CA TYR A 288 -8.71 13.29 -6.09
C TYR A 288 -7.77 12.73 -7.16
N GLN A 289 -6.48 13.08 -7.10
CA GLN A 289 -5.46 12.55 -8.01
C GLN A 289 -5.34 11.03 -7.92
N GLN A 290 -5.40 10.45 -6.72
CA GLN A 290 -5.42 8.99 -6.55
C GLN A 290 -6.68 8.39 -7.19
N GLY A 291 -7.85 9.00 -6.97
CA GLY A 291 -9.12 8.52 -7.51
C GLY A 291 -9.11 8.43 -9.04
N VAL A 292 -8.58 9.45 -9.73
CA VAL A 292 -8.56 9.50 -11.20
C VAL A 292 -7.68 8.43 -11.86
N GLN A 293 -6.86 7.72 -11.09
CA GLN A 293 -6.04 6.62 -11.60
C GLN A 293 -6.81 5.31 -11.73
N SER A 294 -7.90 5.17 -10.98
CA SER A 294 -8.82 4.06 -11.16
C SER A 294 -9.57 4.18 -12.49
N VAL A 295 -10.01 3.06 -13.07
CA VAL A 295 -10.75 3.03 -14.34
C VAL A 295 -11.98 3.95 -14.36
N PRO A 296 -12.87 3.96 -13.35
CA PRO A 296 -14.02 4.88 -13.34
C PRO A 296 -13.65 6.31 -12.90
N GLY A 297 -12.37 6.61 -12.65
CA GLY A 297 -11.90 7.91 -12.18
C GLY A 297 -12.21 8.20 -10.70
N ILE A 298 -12.67 7.21 -9.95
CA ILE A 298 -12.99 7.26 -8.51
C ILE A 298 -12.74 5.91 -7.85
N GLY A 299 -12.26 5.90 -6.59
CA GLY A 299 -11.99 4.69 -5.82
C GLY A 299 -12.62 4.73 -4.42
N PHE A 300 -12.86 3.57 -3.80
CA PHE A 300 -13.41 3.52 -2.44
C PHE A 300 -12.50 4.18 -1.41
N ALA A 301 -11.17 4.09 -1.55
CA ALA A 301 -10.24 4.77 -0.64
C ALA A 301 -10.36 6.29 -0.75
N SER A 302 -10.33 6.84 -1.97
CA SER A 302 -10.41 8.29 -2.18
C SER A 302 -11.78 8.85 -1.76
N LEU A 303 -12.88 8.17 -2.08
CA LEU A 303 -14.22 8.57 -1.66
C LEU A 303 -14.38 8.59 -0.14
N ARG A 304 -13.88 7.57 0.55
CA ARG A 304 -13.92 7.52 2.03
C ARG A 304 -13.13 8.67 2.64
N ARG A 305 -11.90 8.89 2.15
CA ARG A 305 -11.04 9.97 2.64
C ARG A 305 -11.65 11.34 2.38
N LEU A 306 -12.19 11.59 1.17
CA LEU A 306 -12.88 12.85 0.85
C LEU A 306 -14.09 13.07 1.76
N ALA A 307 -14.93 12.04 1.97
CA ALA A 307 -16.07 12.14 2.86
C ALA A 307 -15.66 12.51 4.30
N ASP A 308 -14.69 11.79 4.89
CA ASP A 308 -14.20 12.08 6.24
C ASP A 308 -13.54 13.48 6.31
N THR A 309 -12.77 13.87 5.28
CA THR A 309 -12.12 15.20 5.17
C THR A 309 -13.14 16.35 5.14
N TYR A 310 -14.22 16.22 4.36
CA TYR A 310 -15.24 17.27 4.31
C TYR A 310 -16.11 17.32 5.58
N ILE A 311 -16.24 16.20 6.30
CA ILE A 311 -16.85 16.21 7.64
C ILE A 311 -15.97 17.04 8.60
N GLU A 312 -14.64 16.85 8.58
CA GLU A 312 -13.70 17.63 9.41
C GLU A 312 -13.72 19.12 9.06
N LEU A 313 -13.80 19.46 7.77
CA LEU A 313 -13.98 20.82 7.27
C LEU A 313 -15.37 21.41 7.53
N LYS A 314 -16.31 20.64 8.13
CA LYS A 314 -17.70 21.05 8.36
C LYS A 314 -18.46 21.43 7.09
N ASP A 315 -18.00 20.98 5.93
CA ASP A 315 -18.72 21.18 4.67
C ASP A 315 -19.75 20.06 4.49
N TYR A 316 -20.96 20.33 4.97
CA TYR A 316 -22.06 19.39 4.94
C TYR A 316 -22.41 18.93 3.51
N GLU A 317 -22.45 19.84 2.54
CA GLU A 317 -22.91 19.53 1.18
C GLU A 317 -21.91 18.63 0.44
N LEU A 318 -20.61 18.94 0.53
CA LEU A 318 -19.58 18.11 -0.09
C LEU A 318 -19.43 16.77 0.63
N ALA A 319 -19.43 16.75 1.97
CA ALA A 319 -19.42 15.49 2.73
C ALA A 319 -20.59 14.59 2.33
N ARG A 320 -21.81 15.15 2.28
CA ARG A 320 -23.01 14.43 1.87
C ARG A 320 -22.90 13.87 0.45
N LYS A 321 -22.42 14.66 -0.50
CA LYS A 321 -22.20 14.21 -1.88
C LYS A 321 -21.36 12.92 -1.94
N TYR A 322 -20.22 12.88 -1.25
CA TYR A 322 -19.34 11.68 -1.29
C TYR A 322 -19.94 10.50 -0.53
N LEU A 323 -20.66 10.74 0.57
CA LEU A 323 -21.40 9.70 1.29
C LEU A 323 -22.54 9.11 0.45
N ASP A 324 -23.27 9.93 -0.30
CA ASP A 324 -24.35 9.48 -1.18
C ASP A 324 -23.80 8.61 -2.33
N ILE A 325 -22.66 8.99 -2.93
CA ILE A 325 -21.95 8.15 -3.92
C ILE A 325 -21.62 6.77 -3.32
N LEU A 326 -21.02 6.74 -2.13
CA LEU A 326 -20.67 5.49 -1.44
C LEU A 326 -21.89 4.65 -1.05
N ALA A 327 -23.04 5.28 -0.76
CA ALA A 327 -24.27 4.58 -0.37
C ALA A 327 -24.86 3.71 -1.49
N HIS A 328 -24.54 4.03 -2.76
CA HIS A 328 -24.94 3.24 -3.92
C HIS A 328 -24.05 2.02 -4.20
N SER A 329 -23.03 1.79 -3.38
CA SER A 329 -22.30 0.53 -3.35
C SER A 329 -23.06 -0.54 -2.55
N THR A 330 -22.72 -1.82 -2.73
CA THR A 330 -23.34 -2.91 -1.94
C THR A 330 -22.69 -3.06 -0.56
N CYS A 331 -21.37 -2.92 -0.47
CA CYS A 331 -20.57 -3.26 0.71
C CYS A 331 -20.20 -2.06 1.62
N HIS A 332 -20.45 -0.81 1.22
CA HIS A 332 -20.12 0.37 2.04
C HIS A 332 -21.29 1.03 2.75
N ARG A 333 -22.52 0.52 2.60
CA ARG A 333 -23.69 1.08 3.29
C ARG A 333 -23.53 1.18 4.81
N ALA A 334 -22.90 0.16 5.43
CA ALA A 334 -22.62 0.17 6.86
C ALA A 334 -21.63 1.27 7.26
N TRP A 335 -20.57 1.45 6.46
CA TRP A 335 -19.57 2.49 6.67
C TRP A 335 -20.20 3.89 6.54
N VAL A 336 -21.05 4.11 5.54
CA VAL A 336 -21.79 5.37 5.36
C VAL A 336 -22.71 5.63 6.56
N LYS A 337 -23.47 4.63 7.00
CA LYS A 337 -24.40 4.75 8.13
C LYS A 337 -23.70 5.20 9.43
N GLU A 338 -22.47 4.74 9.66
CA GLU A 338 -21.66 5.14 10.81
C GLU A 338 -21.28 6.62 10.79
N ARG A 339 -21.13 7.23 9.61
CA ARG A 339 -20.80 8.66 9.46
C ARG A 339 -22.02 9.58 9.49
N LEU A 340 -23.23 9.09 9.25
CA LEU A 340 -24.44 9.91 9.22
C LEU A 340 -24.65 10.78 10.47
N PRO A 341 -24.41 10.30 11.72
CA PRO A 341 -24.51 11.16 12.90
C PRO A 341 -23.54 12.35 12.88
N LYS A 342 -22.29 12.14 12.43
CA LYS A 342 -21.28 13.20 12.30
C LYS A 342 -21.64 14.17 11.18
N LEU A 343 -22.20 13.68 10.07
CA LEU A 343 -22.71 14.52 9.00
C LEU A 343 -23.86 15.41 9.51
N GLU A 344 -24.84 14.85 10.22
CA GLU A 344 -25.98 15.63 10.71
C GLU A 344 -25.57 16.64 11.80
N SER A 345 -24.52 16.39 12.59
CA SER A 345 -24.05 17.36 13.58
C SER A 345 -23.50 18.64 12.95
N ILE A 346 -22.91 18.57 11.74
CA ILE A 346 -22.32 19.74 11.07
C ILE A 346 -23.31 20.50 10.15
N LYS A 347 -24.56 20.04 10.03
CA LYS A 347 -25.54 20.54 9.05
C LYS A 347 -25.84 22.04 9.11
N ARG A 348 -25.65 22.65 10.27
CA ARG A 348 -25.89 24.09 10.51
C ARG A 348 -24.60 24.83 10.86
N GLU A 349 -23.46 24.17 10.74
CA GLU A 349 -22.17 24.79 10.94
C GLU A 349 -21.72 25.45 9.63
N GLU A 350 -20.97 26.54 9.74
CA GLU A 350 -20.31 27.12 8.58
C GLU A 350 -19.05 26.29 8.25
N PRO A 351 -18.76 26.06 6.95
CA PRO A 351 -17.55 25.36 6.56
C PRO A 351 -16.29 26.03 7.12
N ALA A 352 -15.46 25.25 7.81
CA ALA A 352 -14.20 25.69 8.41
C ALA A 352 -13.07 25.66 7.38
N TYR A 353 -13.25 26.37 6.26
CA TYR A 353 -12.15 26.65 5.36
C TYR A 353 -11.24 27.70 5.99
N GLN A 354 -9.97 27.37 6.16
CA GLN A 354 -8.97 28.37 6.51
C GLN A 354 -8.78 29.28 5.29
N TYR A 355 -9.37 30.48 5.34
CA TYR A 355 -9.09 31.54 4.36
C TYR A 355 -7.67 32.04 4.60
N ASP A 356 -6.92 32.13 3.51
CA ASP A 356 -5.51 32.44 3.54
C ASP A 356 -5.19 33.52 2.51
N GLU A 357 -4.88 34.73 2.99
CA GLU A 357 -4.39 35.83 2.15
C GLU A 357 -3.05 35.48 1.49
N HIS A 358 -2.31 34.52 2.05
CA HIS A 358 -1.05 33.99 1.54
C HIS A 358 -1.23 32.56 1.10
N LYS A 359 -2.22 32.33 0.21
CA LYS A 359 -2.56 31.05 -0.42
C LYS A 359 -1.43 30.05 -0.25
N ALA A 360 -1.59 29.10 0.67
CA ALA A 360 -0.78 27.90 0.71
C ALA A 360 -0.99 27.19 -0.64
N LEU A 361 -0.26 27.63 -1.65
CA LEU A 361 0.00 26.85 -2.83
C LEU A 361 0.64 25.59 -2.29
N ILE A 362 0.06 24.45 -2.64
CA ILE A 362 0.77 23.19 -2.53
C ILE A 362 1.92 23.33 -3.54
N ALA A 363 3.01 23.88 -3.03
CA ALA A 363 4.22 24.22 -3.74
C ALA A 363 5.26 23.13 -3.45
N ASP A 364 6.53 23.50 -3.40
CA ASP A 364 7.57 22.63 -2.88
C ASP A 364 7.42 22.42 -1.36
N PHE A 365 8.01 21.32 -0.87
CA PHE A 365 7.97 20.92 0.55
C PHE A 365 8.33 22.07 1.51
N PRO A 366 9.46 22.77 1.33
CA PRO A 366 9.91 23.76 2.30
C PRO A 366 8.94 24.93 2.42
N HIS A 367 8.41 25.43 1.30
CA HIS A 367 7.45 26.53 1.33
C HIS A 367 6.17 26.13 2.05
N THR A 368 5.64 24.95 1.70
CA THR A 368 4.41 24.41 2.28
C THR A 368 4.56 24.24 3.80
N ILE A 369 5.62 23.57 4.27
CA ILE A 369 5.82 23.33 5.70
C ILE A 369 6.24 24.59 6.46
N SER A 370 7.01 25.51 5.87
CA SER A 370 7.34 26.80 6.50
C SER A 370 6.08 27.61 6.83
N SER A 371 5.10 27.63 5.91
CA SER A 371 3.83 28.30 6.18
C SER A 371 3.08 27.68 7.37
N MET A 372 3.23 26.36 7.58
CA MET A 372 2.63 25.65 8.72
C MET A 372 3.37 25.95 10.02
N VAL A 373 4.70 26.10 9.98
CA VAL A 373 5.51 26.53 11.13
C VAL A 373 5.10 27.92 11.58
N ASP A 374 4.97 28.88 10.65
CA ASP A 374 4.60 30.26 10.99
C ASP A 374 3.20 30.35 11.62
N ARG A 375 2.26 29.53 11.16
CA ARG A 375 0.88 29.48 11.69
C ARG A 375 0.76 28.73 13.01
N ASN A 376 1.60 27.73 13.21
CA ASN A 376 1.53 26.79 14.33
C ASN A 376 2.89 26.68 15.00
N VAL A 377 3.45 27.83 15.42
CA VAL A 377 4.82 27.91 15.94
C VAL A 377 5.04 27.06 17.21
N GLU A 378 3.99 26.70 17.93
CA GLU A 378 4.06 25.80 19.08
C GLU A 378 4.08 24.31 18.67
N ASN A 379 3.62 23.97 17.46
CA ASN A 379 3.59 22.61 16.96
C ASN A 379 4.96 22.20 16.42
N ARG A 380 5.75 21.57 17.29
CA ARG A 380 7.09 21.06 16.99
C ARG A 380 7.13 20.13 15.78
N LYS A 381 6.05 19.44 15.42
CA LYS A 381 6.04 18.48 14.30
C LYS A 381 6.41 19.14 12.97
N TYR A 382 5.83 20.30 12.67
CA TYR A 382 6.14 21.03 11.42
C TYR A 382 7.58 21.52 11.40
N THR A 383 8.06 22.03 12.54
CA THR A 383 9.43 22.50 12.70
C THR A 383 10.43 21.37 12.57
N ASP A 384 10.14 20.22 13.19
CA ASP A 384 11.00 19.05 13.12
C ASP A 384 11.14 18.55 11.69
N LEU A 385 10.04 18.50 10.93
CA LEU A 385 10.04 18.17 9.51
C LEU A 385 10.89 19.15 8.69
N LEU A 386 10.69 20.46 8.87
CA LEU A 386 11.38 21.50 8.12
C LEU A 386 12.88 21.55 8.41
N LEU A 387 13.25 21.56 9.69
CA LEU A 387 14.65 21.60 10.12
C LEU A 387 15.39 20.32 9.71
N CYS A 388 14.78 19.14 9.87
CA CYS A 388 15.38 17.89 9.40
C CYS A 388 15.59 17.91 7.87
N ALA A 389 14.63 18.45 7.11
CA ALA A 389 14.76 18.58 5.67
C ALA A 389 15.93 19.52 5.30
N TYR A 390 16.10 20.68 5.94
CA TYR A 390 17.24 21.57 5.67
C TYR A 390 18.58 20.93 6.04
N LEU A 391 18.67 20.26 7.18
CA LEU A 391 19.87 19.52 7.57
C LEU A 391 20.24 18.44 6.56
N ALA A 392 19.25 17.72 6.03
CA ALA A 392 19.46 16.68 5.02
C ALA A 392 20.00 17.23 3.69
N ASN A 393 19.73 18.50 3.36
CA ASN A 393 20.29 19.19 2.20
C ASN A 393 21.52 20.04 2.52
N GLU A 394 22.09 19.87 3.72
CA GLU A 394 23.28 20.61 4.19
C GLU A 394 23.10 22.14 4.19
N ASP A 395 21.84 22.62 4.28
CA ASP A 395 21.51 24.05 4.31
C ASP A 395 21.52 24.58 5.76
N GLY A 396 22.72 24.70 6.30
CA GLY A 396 22.96 25.17 7.67
C GLY A 396 22.45 26.58 7.94
N ASP A 397 22.47 27.46 6.93
CA ASP A 397 22.03 28.85 7.05
C ASP A 397 20.50 28.93 7.24
N LYS A 398 19.72 28.24 6.38
CA LYS A 398 18.26 28.19 6.57
C LYS A 398 17.88 27.46 7.84
N PHE A 399 18.57 26.37 8.17
CA PHE A 399 18.39 25.68 9.45
C PHE A 399 18.53 26.63 10.64
N LEU A 400 19.63 27.41 10.71
CA LEU A 400 19.85 28.35 11.80
C LEU A 400 18.82 29.46 11.85
N ASN A 401 18.44 30.02 10.70
CA ASN A 401 17.44 31.08 10.64
C ASN A 401 16.09 30.62 11.21
N ILE A 402 15.64 29.42 10.83
CA ILE A 402 14.40 28.85 11.36
C ILE A 402 14.56 28.46 12.83
N LEU A 403 15.69 27.86 13.23
CA LEU A 403 15.95 27.50 14.63
C LEU A 403 15.92 28.73 15.54
N ARG A 404 16.53 29.85 15.14
CA ARG A 404 16.47 31.14 15.85
C ARG A 404 15.05 31.65 15.99
N TYR A 405 14.26 31.56 14.92
CA TYR A 405 12.87 32.00 14.90
C TYR A 405 11.99 31.20 15.89
N ILE A 406 12.14 29.88 15.92
CA ILE A 406 11.28 28.99 16.73
C ILE A 406 11.75 28.82 18.18
N THR A 407 13.02 29.10 18.49
CA THR A 407 13.60 28.89 19.82
C THR A 407 12.84 29.58 20.96
N PRO A 408 12.45 30.87 20.84
CA PRO A 408 11.69 31.54 21.90
C PRO A 408 10.34 30.87 22.24
N TYR A 409 9.77 30.13 21.29
CA TYR A 409 8.45 29.51 21.40
C TYR A 409 8.53 28.04 21.82
N GLN A 410 9.48 27.28 21.26
CA GLN A 410 9.57 25.83 21.43
C GLN A 410 10.63 25.38 22.44
N TYR A 411 11.64 26.22 22.68
CA TYR A 411 12.78 25.91 23.56
C TYR A 411 13.04 27.08 24.53
N PRO A 412 12.07 27.45 25.39
CA PRO A 412 12.28 28.47 26.41
C PRO A 412 13.38 28.04 27.39
N GLU A 413 13.95 29.00 28.13
CA GLU A 413 15.10 28.80 29.02
C GLU A 413 15.01 27.52 29.85
N GLY A 414 16.07 26.70 29.78
CA GLY A 414 16.17 25.41 30.46
C GLY A 414 15.62 24.21 29.69
N THR A 415 14.94 24.42 28.56
CA THR A 415 14.51 23.33 27.68
C THR A 415 15.68 22.89 26.79
N PRO A 416 16.11 21.61 26.86
CA PRO A 416 17.21 21.14 26.03
C PRO A 416 16.80 21.05 24.56
N LEU A 417 17.72 21.42 23.67
CA LEU A 417 17.57 21.18 22.24
C LEU A 417 17.62 19.68 21.94
N PRO A 418 16.89 19.21 20.91
CA PRO A 418 17.10 17.87 20.36
C PRO A 418 18.56 17.65 20.00
N ARG A 419 19.05 16.43 20.28
CA ARG A 419 20.46 16.06 20.02
C ARG A 419 20.90 16.39 18.59
N LEU A 420 20.05 16.11 17.60
CA LEU A 420 20.35 16.43 16.21
C LEU A 420 20.61 17.92 15.97
N TYR A 421 19.88 18.80 16.65
CA TYR A 421 20.07 20.25 16.53
C TYR A 421 21.32 20.70 17.24
N GLU A 422 21.65 20.12 18.40
CA GLU A 422 22.93 20.36 19.05
C GLU A 422 24.10 19.93 18.15
N GLU A 423 23.99 18.75 17.53
CA GLU A 423 24.97 18.21 16.59
C GLU A 423 25.13 19.11 15.35
N ALA A 424 24.05 19.65 14.81
CA ALA A 424 24.10 20.61 13.70
C ALA A 424 24.72 21.95 14.10
N VAL A 425 24.29 22.54 15.22
CA VAL A 425 24.80 23.83 15.71
C VAL A 425 26.30 23.77 15.98
N ILE A 426 26.78 22.70 16.63
CA ILE A 426 28.21 22.57 16.93
C ILE A 426 29.04 22.36 15.65
N LEU A 427 28.50 21.70 14.63
CA LEU A 427 29.18 21.57 13.34
C LEU A 427 29.27 22.93 12.63
N ILE A 428 28.18 23.70 12.58
CA ILE A 428 28.15 25.04 11.97
C ILE A 428 29.09 26.00 12.71
N SER A 429 29.28 25.82 14.02
CA SER A 429 30.21 26.64 14.81
C SER A 429 31.66 26.57 14.38
N MET A 430 32.06 25.54 13.62
CA MET A 430 33.40 25.47 13.03
C MET A 430 33.65 26.59 12.01
N VAL A 431 32.60 27.07 11.35
CA VAL A 431 32.65 28.16 10.36
C VAL A 431 32.17 29.48 10.98
N ASN A 432 31.13 29.42 11.82
CA ASN A 432 30.57 30.58 12.51
C ASN A 432 30.55 30.38 14.05
N PRO A 433 31.65 30.70 14.76
CA PRO A 433 31.76 30.45 16.20
C PRO A 433 30.73 31.20 17.06
N GLU A 434 30.17 32.31 16.57
CA GLU A 434 29.25 33.17 17.32
C GLU A 434 27.95 32.43 17.70
N VAL A 435 27.55 31.43 16.90
CA VAL A 435 26.34 30.63 17.12
C VAL A 435 26.35 29.89 18.46
N LEU A 436 27.54 29.56 19.01
CA LEU A 436 27.64 28.91 20.33
C LEU A 436 27.24 29.83 21.50
N SER A 437 27.14 31.14 21.28
CA SER A 437 26.63 32.09 22.28
C SER A 437 25.11 32.16 22.28
N GLU A 438 24.46 31.72 21.20
CA GLU A 438 23.00 31.81 21.00
C GLU A 438 22.28 30.56 21.53
N PHE A 439 22.94 29.39 21.49
CA PHE A 439 22.33 28.11 21.84
C PHE A 439 23.13 27.35 22.90
N HIS A 440 22.42 26.79 23.88
CA HIS A 440 23.02 25.88 24.85
C HIS A 440 23.24 24.51 24.21
N ILE A 441 24.50 24.05 24.18
CA ILE A 441 24.89 22.71 23.73
C ILE A 441 25.36 21.88 24.91
N SER A 442 24.76 20.72 25.12
CA SER A 442 25.11 19.80 26.20
C SER A 442 26.59 19.39 26.19
N GLU A 443 27.14 19.18 27.39
CA GLU A 443 28.51 18.68 27.56
C GLU A 443 28.74 17.33 26.88
N GLN A 444 27.70 16.49 26.82
CA GLN A 444 27.76 15.21 26.14
C GLN A 444 27.99 15.38 24.63
N THR A 445 27.25 16.28 23.98
CA THR A 445 27.42 16.56 22.55
C THR A 445 28.78 17.19 22.28
N ARG A 446 29.25 18.13 23.13
CA ARG A 446 30.59 18.72 23.04
C ARG A 446 31.70 17.68 23.12
N ALA A 447 31.62 16.76 24.09
CA ALA A 447 32.61 15.69 24.27
C ALA A 447 32.64 14.72 23.08
N ARG A 448 31.46 14.29 22.59
CA ARG A 448 31.34 13.43 21.40
C ARG A 448 31.94 14.11 20.16
N PHE A 449 31.68 15.41 19.98
CA PHE A 449 32.19 16.15 18.82
C PHE A 449 33.70 16.30 18.87
N SER A 450 34.26 16.63 20.04
CA SER A 450 35.71 16.75 20.23
C SER A 450 36.43 15.43 19.90
N ASP A 451 35.89 14.29 20.36
CA ASP A 451 36.41 12.96 20.03
C ASP A 451 36.28 12.65 18.53
N TYR A 452 35.13 12.95 17.92
CA TYR A 452 34.93 12.79 16.47
C TYR A 452 36.00 13.56 15.69
N VAL A 453 36.15 14.86 15.93
CA VAL A 453 37.13 15.73 15.25
C VAL A 453 38.57 15.25 15.49
N SER A 454 38.89 14.82 16.71
CA SER A 454 40.21 14.25 17.02
C SER A 454 40.49 12.99 16.19
N MET A 455 39.51 12.09 16.05
CA MET A 455 39.65 10.90 15.23
C MET A 455 39.78 11.23 13.73
N MET A 456 39.04 12.23 13.23
CA MET A 456 39.14 12.70 11.84
C MET A 456 40.53 13.26 11.55
N ASN A 457 41.07 14.07 12.44
CA ASN A 457 42.38 14.72 12.28
C ASN A 457 43.58 13.76 12.47
N THR A 458 43.40 12.64 13.19
CA THR A 458 44.47 11.67 13.48
C THR A 458 44.52 10.49 12.50
N GLY A 459 43.89 10.61 11.33
CA GLY A 459 43.88 9.57 10.29
C GLY A 459 43.00 8.36 10.61
N ARG A 460 42.10 8.47 11.59
CA ARG A 460 41.14 7.41 11.98
C ARG A 460 39.72 7.66 11.46
N GLY A 461 39.58 8.40 10.35
CA GLY A 461 38.28 8.82 9.81
C GLY A 461 37.28 7.69 9.58
N THR A 462 37.70 6.57 8.99
CA THR A 462 36.81 5.39 8.78
C THR A 462 36.29 4.80 10.10
N GLN A 463 37.08 4.86 11.18
CA GLN A 463 36.64 4.40 12.50
C GLN A 463 35.69 5.43 13.14
N ALA A 464 35.94 6.73 12.93
CA ALA A 464 35.08 7.80 13.41
C ALA A 464 33.68 7.70 12.78
N LEU A 465 33.59 7.56 11.45
CA LEU A 465 32.32 7.40 10.73
C LEU A 465 31.54 6.16 11.17
N LYS A 466 32.23 5.08 11.57
CA LYS A 466 31.57 3.88 12.12
C LYS A 466 31.09 4.10 13.56
N LYS A 467 31.91 4.74 14.40
CA LYS A 467 31.60 5.00 15.80
C LYS A 467 30.45 6.01 15.96
N TYR A 468 30.40 7.00 15.08
CA TYR A 468 29.44 8.09 15.07
C TYR A 468 28.46 8.00 13.90
N ALA A 469 28.21 6.79 13.37
CA ALA A 469 27.33 6.57 12.23
C ALA A 469 25.87 7.04 12.44
N ASP A 470 25.52 7.38 13.69
CA ASP A 470 24.22 7.88 14.09
C ASP A 470 24.13 9.39 14.29
N THR A 471 25.23 10.12 14.10
CA THR A 471 25.25 11.58 14.26
C THR A 471 25.08 12.28 12.93
N TYR A 472 24.67 13.55 12.99
CA TYR A 472 24.66 14.42 11.83
C TYR A 472 26.05 14.57 11.20
N TRP A 473 27.11 14.59 12.01
CA TRP A 473 28.49 14.78 11.53
C TRP A 473 28.99 13.68 10.61
N ALA A 474 28.57 12.43 10.85
CA ALA A 474 28.94 11.31 9.99
C ALA A 474 28.05 11.25 8.73
N TYR A 475 26.88 11.87 8.76
CA TYR A 475 26.04 12.05 7.57
C TYR A 475 26.60 13.15 6.66
N SER A 476 27.05 14.26 7.23
CA SER A 476 27.55 15.44 6.51
C SER A 476 29.03 15.35 6.10
N TYR A 477 29.66 14.18 6.25
CA TYR A 477 31.06 13.93 5.86
C TYR A 477 31.10 13.08 4.60
#